data_AF-A0A8T6A262-F1
#
_entry.id   AF-A0A8T6A262-F1
#
_cell.length_a   1.000
_cell.length_b   1.000
_cell.length_c   1.000
_cell.angle_alpha   90.00
_cell.angle_beta   90.00
_cell.angle_gamma   90.00
#
_symmetry.space_group_name_H-M   'P 1'
#
loop_
_entity.id
_entity.type
_entity.pdbx_description
1 polymer ?
#
loop_
_entity_poly.entity_id
_entity_poly.type
_entity_poly.pdbx_seq_one_letter_code
_entity_poly.pdbx_strand_id
1 'polypeptide(L)'
;MIGRLLRGGFMTAIYAYLYIPIIILIVNSFNSSRFGINWQGFTTKWYSLLMNNDSLLQAAQHSLTMAVFSATFATLIGSLTAVALYRYRFR
;
A
#
# COMPACT_ATOMS: atom_id res chain seq x y z
N MET A 1 -29.88 19.24 0.60
CA MET A 1 -29.12 18.62 1.72
C MET A 1 -28.94 17.10 1.54
N ILE A 2 -30.00 16.37 1.14
CA ILE A 2 -29.99 14.90 0.97
C ILE A 2 -28.92 14.39 -0.01
N GLY A 3 -28.70 15.07 -1.13
CA GLY A 3 -27.69 14.67 -2.12
C GLY A 3 -26.23 14.76 -1.60
N ARG A 4 -25.96 15.63 -0.62
CA ARG A 4 -24.63 15.74 0.00
C ARG A 4 -24.39 14.59 0.99
N LEU A 5 -25.43 14.18 1.72
CA LEU A 5 -25.40 13.04 2.62
C LEU A 5 -25.25 11.72 1.86
N LEU A 6 -25.98 11.55 0.74
CA LEU A 6 -25.85 10.36 -0.11
C LEU A 6 -24.45 10.24 -0.75
N ARG A 7 -23.89 11.35 -1.24
CA ARG A 7 -22.51 11.38 -1.76
C ARG A 7 -21.48 11.04 -0.69
N GLY A 8 -21.63 11.62 0.51
CA GLY A 8 -20.75 11.33 1.65
C GLY A 8 -20.82 9.86 2.05
N GLY A 9 -22.03 9.32 2.25
CA GLY A 9 -22.23 7.91 2.60
C GLY A 9 -21.67 6.94 1.55
N PHE A 10 -21.87 7.24 0.26
CA PHE A 10 -21.31 6.43 -0.83
C PHE A 10 -19.78 6.42 -0.84
N MET A 11 -19.14 7.59 -0.67
CA MET A 11 -17.68 7.68 -0.56
C MET A 11 -17.16 6.91 0.65
N THR A 12 -17.81 7.06 1.82
CA THR A 12 -17.45 6.30 3.02
C THR A 12 -17.58 4.80 2.81
N ALA A 13 -18.64 4.33 2.15
CA ALA A 13 -18.81 2.92 1.84
C ALA A 13 -17.72 2.37 0.92
N ILE A 14 -17.32 3.12 -0.12
CA ILE A 14 -16.21 2.74 -1.00
C ILE A 14 -14.91 2.63 -0.22
N TYR A 15 -14.56 3.65 0.57
CA TYR A 15 -13.35 3.60 1.38
C TYR A 15 -13.40 2.46 2.39
N ALA A 16 -14.52 2.29 3.10
CA ALA A 16 -14.69 1.17 4.01
C ALA A 16 -14.43 -0.17 3.30
N TYR A 17 -15.03 -0.39 2.13
CA TYR A 17 -14.82 -1.60 1.34
C TYR A 17 -13.34 -1.83 0.97
N LEU A 18 -12.63 -0.79 0.55
CA LEU A 18 -11.21 -0.88 0.21
C LEU A 18 -10.31 -1.13 1.42
N TYR A 19 -10.64 -0.57 2.58
CA TYR A 19 -9.82 -0.64 3.79
C TYR A 19 -10.14 -1.83 4.70
N ILE A 20 -11.37 -2.37 4.69
CA ILE A 20 -11.75 -3.57 5.45
C ILE A 20 -10.76 -4.74 5.26
N PRO A 21 -10.37 -5.16 4.04
CA PRO A 21 -9.43 -6.27 3.87
C PRO A 21 -8.05 -5.95 4.45
N ILE A 22 -7.61 -4.69 4.38
CA ILE A 22 -6.35 -4.24 4.99
C ILE A 22 -6.45 -4.35 6.52
N ILE A 23 -7.57 -3.92 7.11
CA ILE A 23 -7.82 -4.03 8.55
C ILE A 23 -7.84 -5.50 8.99
N ILE A 24 -8.48 -6.38 8.23
CA ILE A 24 -8.47 -7.83 8.49
C ILE A 24 -7.04 -8.36 8.49
N LEU A 25 -6.22 -7.93 7.54
CA LEU A 25 -4.81 -8.33 7.44
C LEU A 25 -3.99 -7.83 8.64
N ILE A 26 -4.23 -6.59 9.09
CA ILE A 26 -3.61 -6.03 10.30
C ILE A 26 -4.01 -6.84 11.54
N VAL A 27 -5.31 -7.13 11.73
CA VAL A 27 -5.81 -7.91 12.86
C VAL A 27 -5.21 -9.32 12.84
N ASN A 28 -5.16 -9.96 11.67
CA ASN A 28 -4.53 -11.28 11.50
C ASN A 28 -3.01 -11.26 11.71
N SER A 29 -2.33 -10.12 11.54
CA SER A 29 -0.91 -9.99 11.87
C SER A 29 -0.62 -10.17 13.36
N PHE A 30 -1.62 -9.99 14.22
CA PHE A 30 -1.56 -10.29 15.65
C PHE A 30 -2.09 -11.68 16.01
N ASN A 31 -2.52 -12.48 15.04
CA ASN A 31 -3.02 -13.84 15.30
C ASN A 31 -1.84 -14.82 15.40
N SER A 32 -1.85 -15.69 16.42
CA SER A 32 -0.86 -16.76 16.56
C SER A 32 -0.97 -17.83 15.46
N SER A 33 -2.13 -17.93 14.81
CA SER A 33 -2.35 -18.80 13.65
C SER A 33 -1.60 -18.32 12.42
N ARG A 34 -0.81 -19.21 11.80
CA ARG A 34 -0.04 -18.91 10.58
C ARG A 34 -0.90 -18.59 9.35
N PHE A 35 -2.10 -19.17 9.27
CA PHE A 35 -2.97 -19.04 8.10
C PHE A 35 -4.18 -18.13 8.35
N GLY A 36 -4.36 -17.60 9.57
CA GLY A 36 -5.45 -16.70 9.92
C GLY A 36 -6.87 -17.30 9.87
N ILE A 37 -7.03 -18.57 9.49
CA ILE A 37 -8.34 -19.24 9.34
C ILE A 37 -9.07 -19.34 10.69
N ASN A 38 -8.33 -19.61 11.75
CA ASN A 38 -8.85 -19.69 13.12
C ASN A 38 -8.11 -18.69 14.01
N TRP A 39 -8.84 -17.98 14.88
CA TRP A 39 -8.24 -17.11 15.89
C TRP A 39 -7.68 -17.96 17.03
N GLN A 40 -6.35 -18.05 17.11
CA GLN A 40 -5.65 -18.86 18.11
C GLN A 40 -5.07 -18.04 19.27
N GLY A 41 -5.35 -16.73 19.31
CA GLY A 41 -4.89 -15.79 20.35
C GLY A 41 -4.02 -14.66 19.80
N PHE A 42 -3.78 -13.68 20.67
CA PHE A 42 -2.97 -12.50 20.34
C PHE A 42 -1.46 -12.81 20.49
N THR A 43 -0.65 -12.43 19.50
CA THR A 43 0.81 -12.57 19.53
C THR A 43 1.50 -11.42 18.80
N THR A 44 2.74 -11.14 19.20
CA THR A 44 3.68 -10.26 18.49
C THR A 44 4.91 -11.02 17.96
N LYS A 45 4.90 -12.35 18.06
CA LYS A 45 6.02 -13.24 17.68
C LYS A 45 6.50 -13.00 16.25
N TRP A 46 5.58 -12.76 15.32
CA TRP A 46 5.91 -12.56 13.90
C TRP A 46 6.78 -11.32 13.67
N TYR A 47 6.57 -10.24 14.43
CA TYR A 47 7.40 -9.05 14.36
C TYR A 47 8.80 -9.32 14.91
N SER A 48 8.92 -10.07 16.01
CA SER A 48 10.23 -10.49 16.53
C SER A 48 10.97 -11.39 15.52
N LEU A 49 10.25 -12.34 14.89
CA LEU A 49 10.81 -13.21 13.87
C LEU A 49 11.28 -12.43 12.63
N LEU A 50 10.53 -11.39 12.23
CA LEU A 50 10.88 -10.49 11.14
C LEU A 50 12.18 -9.73 11.43
N MET A 51 12.34 -9.22 12.64
CA MET A 51 13.55 -8.49 13.05
C MET A 51 14.80 -9.38 13.10
N ASN A 52 14.64 -10.69 13.27
CA ASN A 52 15.73 -11.66 13.24
C ASN A 52 15.94 -12.29 11.85
N ASN A 53 15.22 -11.83 10.82
CA ASN A 53 15.33 -12.37 9.48
C ASN A 53 15.99 -11.34 8.54
N ASP A 54 17.32 -11.37 8.54
CA ASP A 54 18.15 -10.47 7.72
C ASP A 54 17.80 -10.54 6.23
N SER A 55 17.42 -11.72 5.73
CA SER A 55 17.06 -11.89 4.32
C SER A 55 15.78 -11.13 3.94
N LEU A 56 14.76 -11.16 4.80
CA LEU A 56 13.52 -10.41 4.59
C LEU A 56 13.75 -8.91 4.73
N LEU A 57 14.56 -8.49 5.71
CA LEU A 57 14.89 -7.07 5.90
C LEU A 57 15.68 -6.51 4.71
N GLN A 58 16.69 -7.24 4.23
CA GLN A 58 17.45 -6.86 3.03
C GLN A 58 16.55 -6.81 1.79
N ALA A 59 15.67 -7.79 1.59
CA ALA A 59 14.72 -7.78 0.48
C ALA A 59 13.78 -6.55 0.52
N ALA A 60 13.31 -6.16 1.70
CA ALA A 60 12.51 -4.95 1.89
C ALA A 60 13.32 -3.67 1.57
N GLN A 61 14.57 -3.59 2.03
CA GLN A 61 15.47 -2.46 1.73
C GLN A 61 15.77 -2.35 0.23
N HIS A 62 16.05 -3.46 -0.44
CA HIS A 62 16.27 -3.47 -1.88
C HIS A 62 15.03 -3.03 -2.64
N SER A 63 13.85 -3.51 -2.25
CA SER A 63 12.57 -3.13 -2.85
C SER A 63 12.30 -1.63 -2.68
N LEU A 64 12.53 -1.09 -1.49
CA LEU A 64 12.38 0.35 -1.22
C LEU A 64 13.35 1.19 -2.05
N THR A 65 14.61 0.78 -2.11
CA THR A 65 15.65 1.47 -2.89
C THR A 65 15.29 1.50 -4.37
N MET A 66 14.94 0.34 -4.94
CA MET A 66 14.49 0.23 -6.34
C MET A 66 13.25 1.07 -6.61
N ALA A 67 12.26 1.04 -5.72
CA ALA A 67 11.03 1.82 -5.88
C ALA A 67 11.31 3.33 -5.90
N VAL A 68 12.18 3.84 -5.02
CA VAL A 68 12.53 5.27 -4.96
C VAL A 68 13.23 5.71 -6.24
N PHE A 69 14.25 4.97 -6.69
CA PHE A 69 14.95 5.32 -7.92
C PHE A 69 14.01 5.23 -9.13
N SER A 70 13.27 4.13 -9.26
CA SER A 70 12.34 3.91 -10.37
C SER A 70 11.27 5.00 -10.43
N ALA A 71 10.61 5.31 -9.31
CA ALA A 71 9.59 6.34 -9.26
C ALA A 71 10.16 7.73 -9.58
N THR A 72 11.37 8.04 -9.09
CA THR A 72 12.04 9.32 -9.36
C THR A 72 12.33 9.49 -10.85
N PHE A 73 13.01 8.52 -11.47
CA PHE A 73 13.33 8.59 -12.90
C PHE A 73 12.07 8.58 -13.77
N ALA A 74 11.08 7.74 -13.45
CA ALA A 74 9.80 7.72 -14.15
C ALA A 74 9.08 9.07 -14.08
N THR A 75 9.07 9.70 -12.91
CA THR A 75 8.45 11.02 -12.72
C THR A 75 9.20 12.11 -13.47
N LEU A 76 10.54 12.11 -13.45
CA LEU A 76 11.35 13.08 -14.19
C LEU A 76 11.13 12.96 -15.70
N ILE A 77 11.27 11.75 -16.24
CA ILE A 77 11.06 11.49 -17.67
C ILE A 77 9.63 11.82 -18.06
N GLY A 78 8.64 11.32 -17.31
CA GLY A 78 7.23 11.58 -17.58
C GLY A 78 6.88 13.05 -17.54
N SER A 79 7.44 13.81 -16.59
CA SER A 79 7.23 15.27 -16.49
C SER A 79 7.84 16.01 -17.68
N LEU A 80 9.07 15.66 -18.07
CA LEU A 80 9.72 16.25 -19.25
C LEU A 80 8.94 15.95 -20.54
N THR A 81 8.48 14.70 -20.71
CA THR A 81 7.65 14.30 -21.84
C THR A 81 6.32 15.06 -21.85
N ALA A 82 5.65 15.20 -20.70
CA ALA A 82 4.41 15.95 -20.60
C ALA A 82 4.59 17.43 -21.00
N VAL A 83 5.68 18.06 -20.55
CA VAL A 83 6.01 19.45 -20.94
C VAL A 83 6.31 19.53 -22.43
N ALA A 84 7.06 18.57 -22.99
CA ALA A 84 7.41 18.55 -24.39
C ALA A 84 6.17 18.41 -25.29
N LEU A 85 5.28 17.46 -24.98
CA LEU A 85 4.01 17.26 -25.69
C LEU A 85 3.06 18.45 -25.57
N TYR A 86 3.02 19.11 -24.41
CA TYR A 86 2.16 20.27 -24.20
C TYR A 86 2.67 21.51 -24.94
N ARG A 87 4.00 21.74 -24.95
CA ARG A 87 4.59 22.96 -25.53
C ARG A 87 4.97 22.83 -27.00
N TYR A 88 5.32 21.65 -27.48
CA TYR A 88 5.78 21.43 -28.84
C TYR A 88 4.78 20.61 -29.64
N ARG A 89 4.44 21.11 -30.83
CA ARG A 89 3.59 20.42 -31.78
C ARG A 89 4.50 19.64 -32.74
N PHE A 90 4.77 18.39 -32.38
CA PHE A 90 5.53 17.47 -33.22
C PHE A 90 4.75 17.24 -34.53
N ARG A 91 5.40 17.49 -35.68
CA ARG A 91 4.89 17.14 -37.02
C ARG A 91 5.44 15.79 -37.44
#